data_AF-A0A1B6IJX7-F1
#
_entry.id   AF-A0A1B6IJX7-F1
#
_cell.length_a   1.000
_cell.length_b   1.000
_cell.length_c   1.000
_cell.angle_alpha   90.00
_cell.angle_beta   90.00
_cell.angle_gamma   90.00
#
_symmetry.space_group_name_H-M   'P 1'
#
loop_
_entity.id
_entity.type
_entity.pdbx_description
1 polymer ?
#
loop_
_entity_poly.entity_id
_entity_poly.type
_entity_poly.pdbx_seq_one_letter_code
_entity_poly.pdbx_strand_id
1 'polypeptide(L)'
;NLSRTATSDQFFSMWGLLFASLISSYSGTDLHNHQARFSPDSPSYVGCYYSDVVENHREYYTIETPLPWNESVAFCNHRLVKYMALKEDESATHFKFAFCGNSIPQDSRKADSSLCHPCQDNKTNNCGGFGTLSVYQLREETPLQLFMASDKGIEIYSSEEESITSVQYGESTYAVDYLYSQDTVFAATYNTILRTEYNNFFLKFNTLKKVYYHYGKIHDLSVDWKDKEIYWLPLEKYYTSASCYKYDLGFTHREWLHLPSGHVQLRLDPFVRKIFAIKEDALVSYSLETEYYMVFENL
;
A
#
# COMPACT_ATOMS: atom_id res chain seq x y z
N ASN A 1 -35.43 -9.29 7.07
CA ASN A 1 -35.14 -10.42 6.15
C ASN A 1 -34.81 -9.89 4.77
N LEU A 2 -33.57 -9.41 4.59
CA LEU A 2 -33.00 -9.05 3.29
C LEU A 2 -31.60 -9.66 3.25
N SER A 3 -31.52 -10.87 2.70
CA SER A 3 -30.26 -11.53 2.38
C SER A 3 -29.74 -10.96 1.06
N ARG A 4 -28.65 -10.18 1.10
CA ARG A 4 -27.84 -9.89 -0.07
C ARG A 4 -26.69 -10.90 -0.13
N THR A 5 -26.83 -11.90 -0.99
CA THR A 5 -25.72 -12.72 -1.48
C THR A 5 -24.99 -11.94 -2.56
N ALA A 6 -23.79 -11.45 -2.27
CA ALA A 6 -22.82 -11.09 -3.29
C ALA A 6 -22.06 -12.37 -3.67
N THR A 7 -22.11 -12.75 -4.95
CA THR A 7 -21.44 -13.94 -5.48
C THR A 7 -19.96 -13.65 -5.76
N SER A 8 -19.06 -14.53 -5.33
CA SER A 8 -17.59 -14.39 -5.42
C SER A 8 -17.03 -14.34 -6.84
N ASP A 9 -17.82 -14.68 -7.84
CA ASP A 9 -17.37 -14.84 -9.24
C ASP A 9 -16.92 -13.52 -9.89
N GLN A 10 -17.33 -12.36 -9.38
CA GLN A 10 -16.92 -11.06 -9.94
C GLN A 10 -15.52 -10.61 -9.48
N PHE A 11 -14.98 -11.17 -8.38
CA PHE A 11 -13.65 -10.79 -7.89
C PHE A 11 -12.51 -11.47 -8.68
N PHE A 12 -12.73 -12.66 -9.26
CA PHE A 12 -11.67 -13.45 -9.91
C PHE A 12 -11.41 -13.06 -11.38
N SER A 13 -12.42 -12.55 -12.10
CA SER A 13 -12.27 -12.14 -13.50
C SER A 13 -11.34 -10.93 -13.70
N MET A 14 -11.18 -10.07 -12.69
CA MET A 14 -10.45 -8.82 -12.82
C MET A 14 -8.93 -9.03 -12.67
N TRP A 15 -8.49 -10.00 -11.86
CA TRP A 15 -7.07 -10.29 -11.64
C TRP A 15 -6.47 -11.21 -12.72
N GLY A 16 -7.24 -12.15 -13.27
CA GLY A 16 -6.74 -13.06 -14.31
C GLY A 16 -6.49 -12.40 -15.67
N LEU A 17 -7.30 -11.39 -16.06
CA LEU A 17 -7.16 -10.70 -17.35
C LEU A 17 -6.05 -9.64 -17.36
N LEU A 18 -5.74 -9.02 -16.21
CA LEU A 18 -4.64 -8.05 -16.09
C LEU A 18 -3.27 -8.70 -16.32
N PHE A 19 -3.05 -9.92 -15.80
CA PHE A 19 -1.77 -10.62 -15.95
C PHE A 19 -1.48 -11.13 -17.38
N ALA A 20 -2.51 -11.49 -18.15
CA ALA A 20 -2.32 -12.07 -19.48
C ALA A 20 -1.95 -11.03 -20.56
N SER A 21 -2.35 -9.76 -20.42
CA SER A 21 -2.07 -8.74 -21.44
C SER A 21 -0.67 -8.08 -21.31
N LEU A 22 -0.11 -8.03 -20.09
CA LEU A 22 1.15 -7.33 -19.80
C LEU A 22 2.41 -8.08 -20.28
N ILE A 23 2.34 -9.39 -20.54
CA ILE A 23 3.52 -10.20 -20.88
C ILE A 23 3.85 -10.17 -22.39
N SER A 24 2.96 -9.65 -23.25
CA SER A 24 3.13 -9.73 -24.71
C SER A 24 3.99 -8.63 -25.35
N SER A 25 4.46 -7.62 -24.61
CA SER A 25 5.12 -6.47 -25.23
C SER A 25 6.20 -5.85 -24.36
N TYR A 26 7.42 -6.37 -24.40
CA TYR A 26 8.58 -5.51 -24.17
C TYR A 26 9.87 -6.05 -24.80
N SER A 27 10.41 -5.30 -25.76
CA SER A 27 11.80 -5.40 -26.23
C SER A 27 12.33 -3.98 -26.39
N GLY A 28 13.45 -3.65 -25.73
CA GLY A 28 14.26 -2.50 -26.13
C GLY A 28 14.56 -1.51 -25.02
N THR A 29 15.86 -1.30 -24.85
CA THR A 29 16.57 -0.46 -23.89
C THR A 29 16.53 1.02 -24.27
N ASP A 30 16.20 1.90 -23.32
CA ASP A 30 16.81 3.23 -23.27
C ASP A 30 16.77 3.77 -21.83
N LEU A 31 17.90 4.20 -21.30
CA LEU A 31 18.06 4.58 -19.88
C LEU A 31 18.80 5.90 -19.79
N HIS A 32 18.06 7.01 -19.94
CA HIS A 32 18.56 8.35 -19.69
C HIS A 32 17.58 9.18 -18.84
N ASN A 33 18.04 9.48 -17.62
CA ASN A 33 17.76 10.68 -16.83
C ASN A 33 16.30 11.18 -16.80
N HIS A 34 15.44 10.44 -16.09
CA HIS A 34 14.10 10.91 -15.75
C HIS A 34 14.16 11.87 -14.56
N GLN A 35 14.18 13.18 -14.85
CA GLN A 35 13.44 14.11 -14.00
C GLN A 35 11.99 13.64 -14.01
N ALA A 36 11.41 13.37 -12.85
CA ALA A 36 9.99 13.05 -12.71
C ALA A 36 9.19 14.11 -13.50
N ARG A 37 8.66 13.72 -14.65
CA ARG A 37 7.72 14.55 -15.39
C ARG A 37 6.51 14.65 -14.50
N PHE A 38 6.28 15.84 -13.95
CA PHE A 38 5.01 16.17 -13.32
C PHE A 38 3.90 15.82 -14.31
N SER A 39 3.09 14.84 -13.93
CA SER A 39 1.94 14.37 -14.66
C SER A 39 0.90 15.50 -14.81
N PRO A 40 0.13 15.56 -15.91
CA PRO A 40 -0.55 16.80 -16.35
C PRO A 40 -1.67 17.31 -15.46
N ASP A 41 -2.13 16.56 -14.46
CA ASP A 41 -3.26 16.98 -13.62
C ASP A 41 -2.81 17.30 -12.18
N SER A 42 -2.30 18.53 -12.01
CA SER A 42 -2.12 19.12 -10.69
C SER A 42 -3.45 19.13 -9.91
N PRO A 43 -3.44 18.87 -8.58
CA PRO A 43 -4.65 18.95 -7.76
C PRO A 43 -5.42 20.26 -7.98
N SER A 44 -6.74 20.16 -8.13
CA SER A 44 -7.61 21.32 -8.36
C SER A 44 -7.98 21.97 -7.03
N TYR A 45 -7.78 23.28 -6.90
CA TYR A 45 -8.14 24.01 -5.67
C TYR A 45 -9.65 24.11 -5.52
N VAL A 46 -10.18 23.58 -4.41
CA VAL A 46 -11.62 23.58 -4.12
C VAL A 46 -12.02 24.81 -3.30
N GLY A 47 -11.18 25.24 -2.37
CA GLY A 47 -11.41 26.45 -1.58
C GLY A 47 -10.77 26.44 -0.20
N CYS A 48 -11.05 27.50 0.55
CA CYS A 48 -10.65 27.69 1.94
C CYS A 48 -11.80 27.30 2.88
N TYR A 49 -11.51 26.53 3.92
CA TYR A 49 -12.51 26.03 4.89
C TYR A 49 -12.02 26.24 6.31
N TYR A 50 -12.93 26.37 7.27
CA TYR A 50 -12.55 26.31 8.69
C TYR A 50 -12.12 24.88 9.07
N SER A 51 -11.14 24.77 9.97
CA SER A 51 -10.51 23.48 10.29
C SER A 51 -11.26 22.67 11.36
N ASP A 52 -12.17 23.31 12.09
CA ASP A 52 -12.93 22.75 13.22
C ASP A 52 -13.66 21.44 12.88
N VAL A 53 -14.26 21.36 11.70
CA VAL A 53 -15.00 20.18 11.25
C VAL A 53 -14.06 19.06 10.79
N VAL A 54 -13.09 19.39 9.93
CA VAL A 54 -12.19 18.40 9.32
C VAL A 54 -11.26 17.76 10.35
N GLU A 55 -10.74 18.52 11.29
CA GLU A 55 -9.82 18.02 12.33
C GLU A 55 -10.48 17.01 13.28
N ASN A 56 -11.79 17.13 13.50
CA ASN A 56 -12.54 16.23 14.38
C ASN A 56 -13.17 15.06 13.63
N HIS A 57 -13.03 15.01 12.31
CA HIS A 57 -13.68 14.01 11.47
C HIS A 57 -12.85 12.74 11.34
N ARG A 58 -13.35 11.64 11.91
CA ARG A 58 -12.63 10.35 11.99
C ARG A 58 -12.28 9.70 10.65
N GLU A 59 -12.93 10.14 9.57
CA GLU A 59 -12.71 9.59 8.23
C GLU A 59 -11.50 10.21 7.50
N TYR A 60 -10.89 11.26 8.06
CA TYR A 60 -9.68 11.83 7.49
C TYR A 60 -8.44 11.13 8.03
N TYR A 61 -7.55 10.76 7.11
CA TYR A 61 -6.19 10.36 7.47
C TYR A 61 -5.39 11.60 7.78
N THR A 62 -4.86 11.68 8.99
CA THR A 62 -4.00 12.77 9.45
C THR A 62 -2.56 12.27 9.54
N ILE A 63 -1.64 13.05 9.01
CA ILE A 63 -0.21 12.80 9.21
C ILE A 63 0.23 13.63 10.40
N GLU A 64 0.79 13.00 11.44
CA GLU A 64 1.35 13.72 12.59
C GLU A 64 2.67 14.42 12.25
N THR A 65 3.33 13.98 11.18
CA THR A 65 4.55 14.61 10.67
C THR A 65 4.21 15.57 9.55
N PRO A 66 4.68 16.82 9.59
CA PRO A 66 4.28 17.78 8.59
C PRO A 66 5.08 17.60 7.29
N LEU A 67 4.42 17.81 6.15
CA LEU A 67 4.96 17.51 4.81
C LEU A 67 4.96 18.75 3.88
N PRO A 68 5.94 18.86 2.96
CA PRO A 68 5.86 19.77 1.81
C PRO A 68 4.60 19.57 0.96
N TRP A 69 4.29 20.55 0.09
CA TRP A 69 3.12 20.52 -0.78
C TRP A 69 3.08 19.25 -1.65
N ASN A 70 4.14 19.01 -2.42
CA ASN A 70 4.21 17.85 -3.31
C ASN A 70 4.15 16.53 -2.52
N GLU A 71 4.71 16.53 -1.32
CA GLU A 71 4.70 15.36 -0.46
C GLU A 71 3.29 15.03 0.08
N SER A 72 2.55 16.07 0.45
CA SER A 72 1.16 15.93 0.88
C SER A 72 0.27 15.39 -0.24
N VAL A 73 0.45 15.90 -1.47
CA VAL A 73 -0.31 15.46 -2.64
C VAL A 73 -0.09 13.98 -2.92
N ALA A 74 1.17 13.54 -3.00
CA ALA A 74 1.42 12.14 -3.30
C ALA A 74 1.07 11.21 -2.12
N PHE A 75 1.19 11.66 -0.86
CA PHE A 75 0.67 10.91 0.27
C PHE A 75 -0.84 10.67 0.14
N CYS A 76 -1.65 11.73 -0.08
CA CYS A 76 -3.10 11.54 -0.20
C CYS A 76 -3.49 10.75 -1.46
N ASN A 77 -2.83 10.97 -2.59
CA ASN A 77 -3.04 10.15 -3.79
C ASN A 77 -2.76 8.67 -3.51
N HIS A 78 -1.68 8.36 -2.79
CA HIS A 78 -1.35 6.98 -2.45
C HIS A 78 -2.41 6.32 -1.54
N ARG A 79 -3.19 7.12 -0.80
CA ARG A 79 -4.33 6.65 0.00
C ARG A 79 -5.61 6.44 -0.81
N LEU A 80 -5.56 6.65 -2.14
CA LEU A 80 -6.70 6.51 -3.04
C LEU A 80 -7.89 7.39 -2.60
N VAL A 81 -7.61 8.55 -2.02
CA VAL A 81 -8.65 9.49 -1.56
C VAL A 81 -8.91 10.59 -2.58
N LYS A 82 -10.09 11.21 -2.49
CA LYS A 82 -10.51 12.27 -3.42
C LYS A 82 -10.03 13.68 -3.05
N TYR A 83 -9.80 13.93 -1.77
CA TYR A 83 -9.49 15.27 -1.27
C TYR A 83 -8.27 15.28 -0.37
N MET A 84 -7.49 16.34 -0.50
CA MET A 84 -6.41 16.72 0.41
C MET A 84 -6.75 18.09 1.00
N ALA A 85 -6.63 18.25 2.32
CA ALA A 85 -6.67 19.54 2.98
C ALA A 85 -5.32 19.81 3.65
N LEU A 86 -4.83 21.05 3.53
CA LEU A 86 -3.59 21.48 4.15
C LEU A 86 -3.86 22.54 5.20
N LYS A 87 -3.25 22.34 6.37
CA LYS A 87 -3.18 23.30 7.47
C LYS A 87 -1.77 23.84 7.60
N GLU A 88 -1.64 25.15 7.73
CA GLU A 88 -0.39 25.79 8.14
C GLU A 88 -0.27 25.72 9.68
N ASP A 89 0.87 25.24 10.17
CA ASP A 89 1.18 25.27 11.61
C ASP A 89 1.74 26.64 12.00
N GLU A 90 1.12 27.28 12.99
CA GLU A 90 1.58 28.56 13.56
C GLU A 90 2.95 28.45 14.22
N SER A 91 3.30 27.27 14.74
CA SER A 91 4.48 27.07 15.56
C SER A 91 5.73 26.73 14.75
N ALA A 92 5.57 26.42 13.46
CA ALA A 92 6.60 25.75 12.70
C ALA A 92 6.61 26.25 11.25
N THR A 93 7.56 27.15 10.95
CA THR A 93 7.65 27.99 9.72
C THR A 93 7.76 27.25 8.39
N HIS A 94 7.66 25.92 8.35
CA HIS A 94 7.83 25.07 7.16
C HIS A 94 6.87 23.87 7.12
N PHE A 95 5.99 23.73 8.10
CA PHE A 95 5.37 22.45 8.42
C PHE A 95 3.87 22.53 8.22
N LYS A 96 3.34 21.61 7.40
CA LYS A 96 1.92 21.53 7.06
C LYS A 96 1.38 20.18 7.44
N PHE A 97 0.21 20.18 8.08
CA PHE A 97 -0.52 18.96 8.33
C PHE A 97 -1.42 18.67 7.13
N ALA A 98 -1.23 17.51 6.53
CA ALA A 98 -2.08 17.01 5.47
C ALA A 98 -3.21 16.14 6.04
N PHE A 99 -4.42 16.44 5.59
CA PHE A 99 -5.63 15.69 5.91
C PHE A 99 -6.17 15.11 4.61
N CYS A 100 -6.29 13.78 4.53
CA CYS A 100 -6.73 13.10 3.31
C CYS A 100 -8.08 12.44 3.52
N GLY A 101 -9.05 12.67 2.63
CA GLY A 101 -10.42 12.15 2.80
C GLY A 101 -11.17 11.97 1.50
N ASN A 102 -12.21 11.13 1.51
CA ASN A 102 -13.02 10.83 0.32
C ASN A 102 -14.19 11.79 0.10
N SER A 103 -14.49 12.63 1.08
CA SER A 103 -15.54 13.64 1.02
C SER A 103 -15.11 14.88 1.79
N ILE A 104 -15.77 16.01 1.52
CA ILE A 104 -15.73 17.18 2.39
C ILE A 104 -16.98 17.09 3.28
N PRO A 105 -16.87 17.06 4.62
CA PRO A 105 -18.01 16.93 5.51
C PRO A 105 -19.07 17.98 5.22
N GLN A 106 -20.35 17.60 5.29
CA GLN A 106 -21.46 18.48 4.89
C GLN A 106 -21.58 19.75 5.74
N ASP A 107 -21.13 19.68 7.00
CA ASP A 107 -21.07 20.77 7.95
C ASP A 107 -19.81 21.66 7.81
N SER A 108 -18.91 21.33 6.89
CA SER A 108 -17.73 22.14 6.60
C SER A 108 -18.12 23.53 6.11
N ARG A 109 -17.65 24.55 6.82
CA ARG A 109 -17.91 25.95 6.48
C ARG A 109 -16.78 26.51 5.62
N LYS A 110 -17.13 27.09 4.47
CA LYS A 110 -16.17 27.85 3.67
C LYS A 110 -15.73 29.09 4.45
N ALA A 111 -14.42 29.34 4.44
CA ALA A 111 -13.78 30.54 4.96
C ALA A 111 -13.53 31.52 3.79
N ASP A 112 -13.25 32.78 4.12
CA ASP A 112 -12.77 33.73 3.12
C ASP A 112 -11.42 33.25 2.56
N SER A 113 -11.25 33.31 1.24
CA SER A 113 -10.02 32.86 0.57
C SER A 113 -8.77 33.58 1.06
N SER A 114 -8.89 34.81 1.57
CA SER A 114 -7.77 35.59 2.12
C SER A 114 -7.21 35.02 3.42
N LEU A 115 -7.96 34.16 4.11
CA LEU A 115 -7.51 33.46 5.32
C LEU A 115 -6.62 32.26 5.02
N CYS A 116 -6.66 31.75 3.77
CA CYS A 116 -5.77 30.71 3.30
C CYS A 116 -4.57 31.34 2.60
N HIS A 117 -3.40 31.21 3.19
CA HIS A 117 -2.16 31.82 2.72
C HIS A 117 -1.44 30.94 1.69
N PRO A 118 -0.64 31.53 0.79
CA PRO A 118 0.20 30.78 -0.12
C PRO A 118 1.19 29.88 0.62
N CYS A 119 1.41 28.69 0.10
CA CYS A 119 2.43 27.78 0.59
C CYS A 119 3.82 28.39 0.44
N GLN A 120 4.66 28.26 1.47
CA GLN A 120 6.00 28.85 1.47
C GLN A 120 6.96 28.19 0.46
N ASP A 121 6.90 26.86 0.32
CA ASP A 121 7.63 26.03 -0.65
C ASP A 121 7.07 26.15 -2.08
N ASN A 122 5.80 26.55 -2.23
CA ASN A 122 5.16 26.72 -3.53
C ASN A 122 4.09 27.83 -3.49
N LYS A 123 4.52 29.07 -3.78
CA LYS A 123 3.66 30.26 -3.70
C LYS A 123 2.49 30.29 -4.68
N THR A 124 2.39 29.34 -5.63
CA THR A 124 1.25 29.25 -6.54
C THR A 124 0.06 28.51 -5.94
N ASN A 125 0.28 27.77 -4.84
CA ASN A 125 -0.75 27.03 -4.12
C ASN A 125 -0.98 27.66 -2.74
N ASN A 126 -2.17 27.46 -2.17
CA ASN A 126 -2.54 27.85 -0.81
C ASN A 126 -2.42 26.68 0.18
N CYS A 127 -2.02 26.96 1.43
CA CYS A 127 -1.73 25.96 2.44
C CYS A 127 -2.51 26.10 3.75
N GLY A 128 -3.64 26.80 3.69
CA GLY A 128 -4.45 27.10 4.88
C GLY A 128 -3.92 28.33 5.60
N GLY A 129 -4.33 28.48 6.86
CA GLY A 129 -3.93 29.58 7.72
C GLY A 129 -4.49 29.36 9.13
N PHE A 130 -4.47 30.39 9.98
CA PHE A 130 -4.97 30.28 11.34
C PHE A 130 -6.43 29.78 11.39
N GLY A 131 -6.65 28.57 11.91
CA GLY A 131 -7.97 27.93 11.99
C GLY A 131 -8.62 27.61 10.64
N THR A 132 -7.85 27.60 9.54
CA THR A 132 -8.36 27.32 8.18
C THR A 132 -7.50 26.33 7.41
N LEU A 133 -8.13 25.65 6.46
CA LEU A 133 -7.55 24.64 5.60
C LEU A 133 -7.73 25.02 4.14
N SER A 134 -6.70 24.83 3.34
CA SER A 134 -6.82 24.84 1.89
C SER A 134 -7.14 23.44 1.38
N VAL A 135 -8.31 23.27 0.76
CA VAL A 135 -8.79 21.99 0.26
C VAL A 135 -8.58 21.89 -1.25
N TYR A 136 -8.09 20.73 -1.66
CA TYR A 136 -7.83 20.37 -3.05
C TYR A 136 -8.50 19.06 -3.39
N GLN A 137 -9.05 19.00 -4.59
CA GLN A 137 -9.50 17.78 -5.21
C GLN A 137 -8.31 17.14 -5.91
N LEU A 138 -8.05 15.89 -5.55
CA LEU A 138 -7.03 15.06 -6.13
C LEU A 138 -7.54 14.44 -7.43
N ARG A 139 -6.61 13.90 -8.23
CA ARG A 139 -6.96 13.17 -9.45
C ARG A 139 -7.83 11.96 -9.13
N GLU A 140 -8.79 11.67 -10.00
CA GLU A 140 -9.65 10.49 -9.84
C GLU A 140 -8.87 9.20 -10.09
N GLU A 141 -7.80 9.27 -10.89
CA GLU A 141 -6.98 8.12 -11.27
C GLU A 141 -5.61 8.18 -10.59
N THR A 142 -5.41 7.28 -9.64
CA THR A 142 -4.09 7.02 -9.06
C THR A 142 -3.38 5.98 -9.91
N PRO A 143 -2.16 6.25 -10.39
CA PRO A 143 -1.36 5.29 -11.13
C PRO A 143 -1.26 3.99 -10.38
N LEU A 144 -1.44 2.91 -11.10
CA LEU A 144 -1.24 1.58 -10.58
C LEU A 144 0.27 1.36 -10.42
N GLN A 145 0.66 1.01 -9.20
CA GLN A 145 2.00 0.53 -8.91
C GLN A 145 1.92 -0.95 -8.54
N LEU A 146 2.64 -1.78 -9.28
CA LEU A 146 2.71 -3.22 -9.03
C LEU A 146 4.11 -3.58 -8.56
N PHE A 147 4.19 -4.15 -7.37
CA PHE A 147 5.42 -4.74 -6.85
C PHE A 147 5.47 -6.22 -7.23
N MET A 148 6.55 -6.62 -7.88
CA MET A 148 6.73 -7.97 -8.40
C MET A 148 8.03 -8.55 -7.85
N ALA A 149 7.96 -9.82 -7.43
CA ALA A 149 9.15 -10.60 -7.13
C ALA A 149 9.81 -11.03 -8.45
N SER A 150 11.12 -10.83 -8.58
CA SER A 150 11.90 -11.32 -9.73
C SER A 150 13.22 -11.97 -9.30
N ASP A 151 13.88 -12.62 -10.25
CA ASP A 151 15.20 -13.24 -10.06
C ASP A 151 16.30 -12.23 -9.71
N LYS A 152 16.08 -10.94 -10.00
CA LYS A 152 16.99 -9.82 -9.76
C LYS A 152 16.67 -9.00 -8.50
N GLY A 153 15.49 -9.19 -7.89
CA GLY A 153 15.06 -8.39 -6.75
C GLY A 153 13.58 -8.02 -6.83
N ILE A 154 13.24 -6.80 -6.43
CA ILE A 154 11.85 -6.29 -6.52
C ILE A 154 11.76 -5.47 -7.80
N GLU A 155 10.79 -5.78 -8.64
CA GLU A 155 10.43 -4.98 -9.82
C GLU A 155 9.19 -4.16 -9.51
N ILE A 156 9.23 -2.87 -9.85
CA ILE A 156 8.08 -1.98 -9.74
C ILE A 156 7.65 -1.62 -11.15
N TYR A 157 6.43 -2.00 -11.52
CA TYR A 157 5.77 -1.44 -12.67
C TYR A 157 4.97 -0.20 -12.27
N SER A 158 5.18 0.90 -12.98
CA SER A 158 4.39 2.13 -12.84
C SER A 158 3.54 2.32 -14.09
N SER A 159 2.21 2.36 -13.95
CA SER A 159 1.34 2.64 -15.09
C SER A 159 1.48 4.06 -15.64
N GLU A 160 1.97 4.99 -14.83
CA GLU A 160 2.16 6.40 -15.23
C GLU A 160 3.41 6.59 -16.09
N GLU A 161 4.47 5.85 -15.78
CA GLU A 161 5.71 5.88 -16.58
C GLU A 161 5.73 4.82 -17.67
N GLU A 162 4.77 3.89 -17.65
CA GLU A 162 4.75 2.65 -18.44
C GLU A 162 6.11 1.92 -18.39
N SER A 163 6.76 1.98 -17.23
CA SER A 163 8.15 1.55 -17.03
C SER A 163 8.25 0.51 -15.92
N ILE A 164 9.30 -0.31 -15.99
CA ILE A 164 9.68 -1.22 -14.92
C ILE A 164 10.99 -0.73 -14.31
N THR A 165 10.98 -0.41 -13.02
CA THR A 165 12.18 -0.13 -12.26
C THR A 165 12.54 -1.35 -11.42
N SER A 166 13.76 -1.87 -11.58
CA SER A 166 14.26 -2.98 -10.77
C SER A 166 15.09 -2.45 -9.62
N VAL A 167 14.81 -2.96 -8.42
CA VAL A 167 15.64 -2.74 -7.23
C VAL A 167 16.39 -4.01 -6.92
N GLN A 168 17.66 -3.99 -7.32
CA GLN A 168 18.57 -5.10 -7.20
C GLN A 168 19.23 -5.12 -5.83
N TYR A 169 19.29 -6.30 -5.22
CA TYR A 169 19.98 -6.49 -3.95
C TYR A 169 20.75 -7.83 -3.89
N GLY A 170 21.07 -8.40 -5.06
CA GLY A 170 21.98 -9.53 -5.21
C GLY A 170 21.39 -10.90 -4.89
N GLU A 171 20.11 -10.99 -4.59
CA GLU A 171 19.38 -12.24 -4.36
C GLU A 171 18.04 -12.22 -5.09
N SER A 172 17.57 -13.40 -5.51
CA SER A 172 16.23 -13.55 -6.08
C SER A 172 15.16 -13.35 -5.02
N THR A 173 14.11 -12.64 -5.39
CA THR A 173 12.89 -12.50 -4.59
C THR A 173 11.89 -13.58 -4.99
N TYR A 174 11.21 -14.17 -4.02
CA TYR A 174 10.14 -15.14 -4.26
C TYR A 174 8.75 -14.58 -4.00
N ALA A 175 8.63 -13.63 -3.06
CA ALA A 175 7.38 -12.97 -2.75
C ALA A 175 7.61 -11.54 -2.27
N VAL A 176 6.63 -10.68 -2.54
CA VAL A 176 6.61 -9.29 -2.14
C VAL A 176 5.20 -8.96 -1.65
N ASP A 177 5.08 -8.21 -0.57
CA ASP A 177 3.81 -7.63 -0.13
C ASP A 177 4.08 -6.26 0.53
N TYR A 178 3.03 -5.46 0.71
CA TYR A 178 3.14 -4.05 1.07
C TYR A 178 2.25 -3.65 2.25
N LEU A 179 2.86 -2.99 3.22
CA LEU A 179 2.17 -2.33 4.31
C LEU A 179 1.88 -0.87 3.95
N TYR A 180 0.71 -0.64 3.38
CA TYR A 180 0.28 0.69 2.95
C TYR A 180 0.35 1.73 4.06
N SER A 181 0.01 1.42 5.32
CA SER A 181 -0.02 2.42 6.39
C SER A 181 1.35 3.00 6.76
N GLN A 182 2.45 2.33 6.37
CA GLN A 182 3.82 2.71 6.72
C GLN A 182 4.72 2.82 5.48
N ASP A 183 4.13 2.83 4.29
CA ASP A 183 4.80 2.77 3.01
C ASP A 183 5.95 1.73 2.98
N THR A 184 5.73 0.56 3.58
CA THR A 184 6.78 -0.43 3.82
C THR A 184 6.59 -1.65 2.94
N VAL A 185 7.58 -1.97 2.12
CA VAL A 185 7.62 -3.19 1.31
C VAL A 185 8.36 -4.29 2.07
N PHE A 186 7.76 -5.47 2.08
CA PHE A 186 8.36 -6.70 2.55
C PHE A 186 8.67 -7.60 1.37
N ALA A 187 9.85 -8.21 1.38
CA ALA A 187 10.29 -9.13 0.34
C ALA A 187 10.90 -10.39 0.96
N ALA A 188 10.48 -11.55 0.49
CA ALA A 188 11.07 -12.82 0.85
C ALA A 188 12.12 -13.21 -0.19
N THR A 189 13.35 -13.42 0.27
CA THR A 189 14.42 -14.04 -0.51
C THR A 189 14.48 -15.53 -0.22
N TYR A 190 15.59 -16.20 -0.55
CA TYR A 190 15.72 -17.63 -0.30
C TYR A 190 15.43 -17.96 1.15
N ASN A 191 16.05 -17.27 2.11
CA ASN A 191 15.93 -17.62 3.53
C ASN A 191 15.77 -16.40 4.44
N THR A 192 15.54 -15.23 3.86
CA THR A 192 15.50 -13.97 4.59
C THR A 192 14.22 -13.22 4.24
N ILE A 193 13.60 -12.58 5.24
CA ILE A 193 12.61 -11.54 4.98
C ILE A 193 13.31 -10.20 5.10
N LEU A 194 13.21 -9.41 4.04
CA LEU A 194 13.69 -8.05 3.94
C LEU A 194 12.53 -7.09 4.16
N ARG A 195 12.86 -5.94 4.73
CA ARG A 195 11.98 -4.79 4.90
C ARG A 195 12.66 -3.56 4.31
N THR A 196 11.92 -2.76 3.58
CA THR A 196 12.36 -1.44 3.14
C THR A 196 11.20 -0.47 3.13
N GLU A 197 11.48 0.80 3.37
CA GLU A 197 10.52 1.88 3.19
C GLU A 197 10.58 2.28 1.72
N TYR A 198 9.42 2.26 1.08
CA TYR A 198 9.27 2.72 -0.29
C TYR A 198 8.85 4.18 -0.27
N ASN A 199 9.73 5.03 -0.79
CA ASN A 199 9.41 6.43 -0.98
C ASN A 199 8.72 6.60 -2.34
N ASN A 200 7.40 6.74 -2.30
CA ASN A 200 6.55 6.99 -3.46
C ASN A 200 6.98 8.25 -4.26
N PHE A 201 7.61 9.24 -3.62
CA PHE A 201 8.00 10.50 -4.29
C PHE A 201 9.21 10.34 -5.18
N PHE A 202 10.21 9.59 -4.71
CA PHE A 202 11.43 9.38 -5.46
C PHE A 202 11.40 8.08 -6.27
N LEU A 203 10.31 7.31 -6.16
CA LEU A 203 10.21 5.92 -6.63
C LEU A 203 11.44 5.11 -6.20
N LYS A 204 11.91 5.37 -4.97
CA LYS A 204 13.14 4.80 -4.42
C LYS A 204 12.84 4.05 -3.14
N PHE A 205 13.54 2.95 -2.99
CA PHE A 205 13.62 2.26 -1.73
C PHE A 205 14.71 2.85 -0.86
N ASN A 206 14.41 2.91 0.44
CA ASN A 206 15.44 3.08 1.44
C ASN A 206 16.31 1.80 1.50
N THR A 207 17.38 1.86 2.30
CA THR A 207 18.25 0.71 2.54
C THR A 207 17.43 -0.48 3.04
N LEU A 208 17.48 -1.60 2.30
CA LEU A 208 16.88 -2.87 2.70
C LEU A 208 17.48 -3.34 4.03
N LYS A 209 16.60 -3.67 4.97
CA LYS A 209 16.95 -4.21 6.28
C LYS A 209 16.52 -5.67 6.34
N LYS A 210 17.44 -6.55 6.72
CA LYS A 210 17.10 -7.94 7.07
C LYS A 210 16.33 -7.91 8.38
N VAL A 211 15.08 -8.38 8.37
CA VAL A 211 14.22 -8.40 9.57
C VAL A 211 14.02 -9.80 10.12
N TYR A 212 14.20 -10.83 9.29
CA TYR A 212 14.09 -12.21 9.74
C TYR A 212 14.97 -13.15 8.92
N TYR A 213 15.47 -14.21 9.56
CA TYR A 213 16.22 -15.31 8.93
C TYR A 213 15.56 -16.65 9.25
N HIS A 214 15.31 -17.45 8.22
CA HIS A 214 14.77 -18.80 8.28
C HIS A 214 15.82 -19.83 7.88
N TYR A 215 15.80 -21.04 8.43
CA TYR A 215 16.76 -22.08 8.02
C TYR A 215 16.40 -22.78 6.69
N GLY A 216 15.14 -22.63 6.24
CA GLY A 216 14.64 -23.18 4.99
C GLY A 216 14.43 -22.12 3.91
N LYS A 217 13.93 -22.57 2.74
CA LYS A 217 13.51 -21.64 1.71
C LYS A 217 12.19 -20.95 2.12
N ILE A 218 11.99 -19.66 1.86
CA ILE A 218 10.69 -18.99 1.99
C ILE A 218 10.01 -19.04 0.62
N HIS A 219 8.76 -19.49 0.59
CA HIS A 219 8.00 -19.65 -0.64
C HIS A 219 7.14 -18.44 -0.97
N ASP A 220 6.33 -17.99 -0.01
CA ASP A 220 5.40 -16.88 -0.15
C ASP A 220 5.26 -16.11 1.16
N LEU A 221 4.77 -14.87 1.11
CA LEU A 221 4.48 -14.04 2.26
C LEU A 221 3.21 -13.20 2.03
N SER A 222 2.52 -12.85 3.12
CA SER A 222 1.47 -11.82 3.08
C SER A 222 1.49 -10.96 4.35
N VAL A 223 1.14 -9.69 4.19
CA VAL A 223 1.17 -8.67 5.24
C VAL A 223 -0.25 -8.40 5.72
N ASP A 224 -0.42 -8.46 7.03
CA ASP A 224 -1.61 -7.97 7.70
C ASP A 224 -1.48 -6.49 8.01
N TRP A 225 -2.00 -5.67 7.11
CA TRP A 225 -1.94 -4.22 7.28
C TRP A 225 -2.82 -3.69 8.41
N LYS A 226 -3.79 -4.48 8.89
CA LYS A 226 -4.69 -4.07 9.97
C LYS A 226 -4.03 -4.29 11.33
N ASP A 227 -3.51 -5.49 11.56
CA ASP A 227 -2.94 -5.89 12.85
C ASP A 227 -1.41 -5.78 12.88
N LYS A 228 -0.79 -5.33 11.78
CA LYS A 228 0.67 -5.12 11.66
C LYS A 228 1.42 -6.42 11.92
N GLU A 229 1.00 -7.47 11.23
CA GLU A 229 1.60 -8.81 11.28
C GLU A 229 2.09 -9.23 9.89
N ILE A 230 3.01 -10.20 9.82
CA ILE A 230 3.44 -10.86 8.59
C ILE A 230 3.22 -12.35 8.73
N TYR A 231 2.65 -12.93 7.68
CA TYR A 231 2.47 -14.35 7.51
C TYR A 231 3.37 -14.84 6.38
N TRP A 232 4.05 -15.97 6.55
CA TRP A 232 4.84 -16.55 5.46
C TRP A 232 4.82 -18.06 5.46
N LEU A 233 5.05 -18.62 4.28
CA LEU A 233 5.12 -20.05 4.02
C LEU A 233 6.58 -20.45 3.76
N PRO A 234 7.16 -21.38 4.55
CA PRO A 234 8.41 -22.00 4.21
C PRO A 234 8.19 -23.02 3.07
N LEU A 235 9.15 -23.13 2.17
CA LEU A 235 9.25 -24.25 1.24
C LEU A 235 10.01 -25.38 1.94
N GLU A 236 9.28 -26.22 2.65
CA GLU A 236 9.82 -27.40 3.32
C GLU A 236 9.72 -28.63 2.41
N LYS A 237 10.86 -29.11 1.90
CA LYS A 237 10.91 -30.31 1.03
C LYS A 237 10.56 -31.62 1.73
N TYR A 238 10.60 -31.65 3.07
CA TYR A 238 10.60 -32.89 3.84
C TYR A 238 9.45 -33.03 4.83
N TYR A 239 8.65 -31.98 5.05
CA TYR A 239 7.59 -32.00 6.04
C TYR A 239 6.23 -32.15 5.37
N THR A 240 5.43 -33.08 5.89
CA THR A 240 4.06 -33.37 5.44
C THR A 240 3.04 -32.36 5.96
N SER A 241 3.48 -31.27 6.59
CA SER A 241 2.66 -30.16 7.07
C SER A 241 3.28 -28.84 6.64
N ALA A 242 2.56 -27.99 5.91
CA ALA A 242 3.03 -26.65 5.64
C ALA A 242 2.73 -25.80 6.89
N SER A 243 3.77 -25.45 7.65
CA SER A 243 3.59 -24.53 8.77
C SER A 243 3.56 -23.12 8.22
N CYS A 244 2.49 -22.36 8.44
CA CYS A 244 2.54 -20.91 8.23
C CYS A 244 3.09 -20.28 9.50
N TYR A 245 4.02 -19.36 9.35
CA TYR A 245 4.54 -18.60 10.47
C TYR A 245 3.90 -17.23 10.50
N LYS A 246 3.59 -16.77 11.71
CA LYS A 246 3.16 -15.40 11.98
C LYS A 246 4.23 -14.66 12.77
N TYR A 247 4.44 -13.40 12.42
CA TYR A 247 5.28 -12.46 13.16
C TYR A 247 4.58 -11.13 13.36
N ASP A 248 4.71 -10.52 14.52
CA ASP A 248 4.41 -9.10 14.68
C ASP A 248 5.49 -8.26 13.96
N LEU A 249 5.13 -7.08 13.45
CA LEU A 249 6.08 -6.19 12.80
C LEU A 249 7.12 -5.56 13.74
N GLY A 250 6.95 -5.70 15.06
CA GLY A 250 7.99 -5.43 16.07
C GLY A 250 9.06 -6.51 16.14
N PHE A 251 8.83 -7.63 15.45
CA PHE A 251 9.71 -8.77 15.39
C PHE A 251 9.99 -9.48 16.72
N THR A 252 9.01 -9.46 17.63
CA THR A 252 9.16 -9.93 19.02
C THR A 252 8.53 -11.28 19.31
N HIS A 253 7.50 -11.65 18.57
CA HIS A 253 6.67 -12.82 18.80
C HIS A 253 6.51 -13.64 17.54
N ARG A 254 6.73 -14.95 17.68
CA ARG A 254 6.56 -15.94 16.60
C ARG A 254 5.47 -16.91 16.99
N GLU A 255 4.49 -17.04 16.12
CA GLU A 255 3.44 -18.04 16.25
C GLU A 255 3.46 -19.00 15.05
N TRP A 256 3.02 -20.22 15.31
CA TRP A 256 2.96 -21.30 14.33
C TRP A 256 1.50 -21.60 14.03
N LEU A 257 1.13 -21.54 12.75
CA LEU A 257 -0.18 -21.90 12.27
C LEU A 257 -0.09 -23.22 11.50
N HIS A 258 -0.88 -24.19 11.92
CA HIS A 258 -0.98 -25.47 11.26
C HIS A 258 -1.88 -25.36 10.03
N LEU A 259 -1.27 -25.14 8.86
CA LEU A 259 -1.96 -25.30 7.60
C LEU A 259 -1.77 -26.75 7.08
N PRO A 260 -2.73 -27.28 6.29
CA PRO A 260 -2.50 -28.51 5.56
C PRO A 260 -1.21 -28.45 4.70
N SER A 261 -0.60 -29.56 4.32
CA SER A 261 0.56 -29.54 3.40
C SER A 261 0.17 -29.16 1.97
N GLY A 262 1.14 -28.69 1.17
CA GLY A 262 1.01 -28.54 -0.28
C GLY A 262 0.57 -27.17 -0.78
N HIS A 263 0.58 -26.13 0.06
CA HIS A 263 0.18 -24.78 -0.35
C HIS A 263 1.28 -24.04 -1.10
N VAL A 264 0.89 -23.33 -2.14
CA VAL A 264 1.81 -22.64 -3.07
C VAL A 264 1.75 -21.12 -2.90
N GLN A 265 0.61 -20.58 -2.49
CA GLN A 265 0.40 -19.14 -2.34
C GLN A 265 -0.44 -18.83 -1.11
N LEU A 266 -0.19 -17.68 -0.49
CA LEU A 266 -0.87 -17.19 0.70
C LEU A 266 -1.37 -15.76 0.47
N ARG A 267 -2.67 -15.53 0.67
CA ARG A 267 -3.26 -14.19 0.69
C ARG A 267 -4.09 -14.02 1.94
N LEU A 268 -4.03 -12.86 2.55
CA LEU A 268 -4.77 -12.55 3.77
C LEU A 268 -5.92 -11.60 3.46
N ASP A 269 -7.06 -11.83 4.08
CA ASP A 269 -8.10 -10.83 4.27
C ASP A 269 -8.09 -10.39 5.75
N PRO A 270 -7.53 -9.22 6.06
CA PRO A 270 -7.43 -8.72 7.44
C PRO A 270 -8.78 -8.37 8.08
N PHE A 271 -9.83 -8.14 7.29
CA PHE A 271 -11.14 -7.74 7.83
C PHE A 271 -11.91 -8.93 8.35
N VAL A 272 -11.96 -10.02 7.58
CA VAL A 272 -12.64 -11.26 7.99
C VAL A 272 -11.72 -12.23 8.72
N ARG A 273 -10.47 -11.83 8.97
CA ARG A 273 -9.45 -12.60 9.69
C ARG A 273 -9.28 -14.00 9.07
N LYS A 274 -9.13 -14.07 7.74
CA LYS A 274 -8.90 -15.33 7.01
C LYS A 274 -7.67 -15.30 6.14
N ILE A 275 -6.90 -16.37 6.19
CA ILE A 275 -5.88 -16.68 5.21
C ILE A 275 -6.54 -17.51 4.10
N PHE A 276 -6.29 -17.16 2.86
CA PHE A 276 -6.59 -17.94 1.68
C PHE A 276 -5.31 -18.52 1.12
N ALA A 277 -5.35 -19.78 0.73
CA ALA A 277 -4.21 -20.45 0.13
C ALA A 277 -4.65 -21.36 -1.01
N ILE A 278 -3.80 -21.50 -2.02
CA ILE A 278 -4.04 -22.41 -3.14
C ILE A 278 -3.21 -23.67 -2.93
N LYS A 279 -3.86 -24.83 -3.01
CA LYS A 279 -3.26 -26.16 -2.91
C LYS A 279 -3.87 -27.06 -3.97
N GLU A 280 -3.03 -27.65 -4.84
CA GLU A 280 -3.47 -28.70 -5.79
C GLU A 280 -4.77 -28.33 -6.53
N ASP A 281 -4.84 -27.10 -7.05
CA ASP A 281 -6.00 -26.51 -7.74
C ASP A 281 -7.26 -26.25 -6.89
N ALA A 282 -7.18 -26.43 -5.56
CA ALA A 282 -8.22 -26.05 -4.61
C ALA A 282 -7.88 -24.76 -3.87
N LEU A 283 -8.90 -23.93 -3.64
CA LEU A 283 -8.82 -22.79 -2.72
C LEU A 283 -9.15 -23.27 -1.31
N VAL A 284 -8.26 -23.02 -0.37
CA VAL A 284 -8.48 -23.27 1.05
C VAL A 284 -8.55 -21.94 1.78
N SER A 285 -9.44 -21.83 2.76
CA SER A 285 -9.42 -20.72 3.71
C SER A 285 -9.16 -21.22 5.12
N TYR A 286 -8.43 -20.44 5.91
CA TYR A 286 -8.11 -20.69 7.31
C TYR A 286 -8.51 -19.48 8.14
N SER A 287 -9.33 -19.68 9.17
CA SER A 287 -9.75 -18.62 10.08
C SER A 287 -8.69 -18.38 11.16
N LEU A 288 -8.22 -17.14 11.27
CA LEU A 288 -7.28 -16.71 12.31
C LEU A 288 -7.91 -16.57 13.70
N GLU A 289 -9.24 -16.54 13.79
CA GLU A 289 -9.96 -16.41 15.08
C GLU A 289 -10.30 -17.78 15.69
N THR A 290 -10.63 -18.75 14.84
CA THR A 290 -11.17 -20.04 15.28
C THR A 290 -10.24 -21.22 15.00
N GLU A 291 -9.15 -20.99 14.25
CA GLU A 291 -8.18 -22.00 13.82
C GLU A 291 -8.77 -23.15 12.98
N TYR A 292 -9.99 -22.98 12.44
CA TYR A 292 -10.59 -23.93 11.50
C TYR A 292 -10.28 -23.56 10.05
N TYR A 293 -10.13 -24.58 9.20
CA TYR A 293 -10.02 -24.42 7.75
C TYR A 293 -11.27 -24.94 7.03
N MET A 294 -11.57 -24.34 5.89
CA MET A 294 -12.59 -24.77 4.93
C MET A 294 -11.94 -24.96 3.57
N VAL A 295 -12.21 -26.08 2.92
CA VAL A 295 -11.75 -26.38 1.56
C VAL A 295 -12.88 -26.06 0.59
N PHE A 296 -12.59 -25.24 -0.42
CA PHE A 296 -13.47 -25.00 -1.55
C PHE A 296 -12.98 -25.88 -2.71
N GLU A 297 -13.73 -26.93 -3.02
CA GLU A 297 -13.43 -27.81 -4.15
C GLU A 297 -13.90 -27.18 -5.47
N ASN A 298 -13.10 -27.32 -6.53
CA ASN A 298 -13.34 -26.85 -7.90
C ASN A 298 -13.36 -25.32 -8.08
N LEU A 299 -12.18 -24.72 -8.24
CA LEU A 299 -12.01 -23.38 -8.82
C LEU A 299 -12.25 -23.39 -10.34
#